data_AF-N0CQ03-F1
#
_entry.id   AF-N0CQ03-F1
#
_cell.length_a   1.000
_cell.length_b   1.000
_cell.length_c   1.000
_cell.angle_alpha   90.00
_cell.angle_beta   90.00
_cell.angle_gamma   90.00
#
_symmetry.space_group_name_H-M   'P 1'
#
loop_
_entity.id
_entity.type
_entity.pdbx_description
1 polymer ?
#
loop_
_entity_poly.entity_id
_entity_poly.type
_entity_poly.pdbx_seq_one_letter_code
_entity_poly.pdbx_strand_id
1 'polypeptide(L)'
;MSDEARGDDVYQPQNDDGQDPPNDELDLENTLGERDLDDQMEEGYSPPERPLGVDRFGTTGEEEREGESLDQRLAQEVADVQPPDGDGIGDVAEGEGEPQERIDGDARAGRLTAADDATGRNTDVFAEDVGIDGGAASAEEAAVHVADEEDGGGREA
;
A
#
# COMPACT_ATOMS: atom_id res chain seq x y z
N MET A 1 10.01 25.29 63.88
CA MET A 1 11.31 24.98 63.28
C MET A 1 11.60 23.52 63.57
N SER A 2 11.46 22.68 62.55
CA SER A 2 12.23 21.45 62.37
C SER A 2 12.16 21.18 60.88
N ASP A 3 13.35 21.25 60.27
CA ASP A 3 13.65 20.86 58.91
C ASP A 3 13.15 19.45 58.62
N GLU A 4 12.44 19.30 57.50
CA GLU A 4 12.52 18.08 56.70
C GLU A 4 12.30 18.52 55.25
N ALA A 5 13.33 19.21 54.73
CA ALA A 5 13.42 19.58 53.33
C ALA A 5 13.41 18.29 52.50
N ARG A 6 12.41 18.19 51.62
CA ARG A 6 12.26 17.15 50.60
C ARG A 6 13.58 16.96 49.84
N GLY A 7 14.31 15.90 50.21
CA GLY A 7 15.55 15.49 49.59
C GLY A 7 15.39 14.31 48.63
N ASP A 8 14.19 14.05 48.13
CA ASP A 8 13.90 12.89 47.28
C ASP A 8 13.21 13.24 45.94
N ASP A 9 12.86 14.52 45.72
CA ASP A 9 12.04 14.92 44.56
C ASP A 9 12.83 15.60 43.43
N VAL A 10 14.16 15.73 43.53
CA VAL A 10 14.93 16.58 42.59
C VAL A 10 15.70 15.80 41.52
N TYR A 11 15.82 14.47 41.63
CA TYR A 11 16.41 13.68 40.56
C TYR A 11 15.86 12.26 40.53
N GLN A 12 14.72 12.07 39.85
CA GLN A 12 14.41 10.76 39.31
C GLN A 12 15.18 10.64 37.99
N PRO A 13 16.11 9.68 37.82
CA PRO A 13 16.58 9.37 36.48
C PRO A 13 15.33 9.01 35.67
N GLN A 14 15.09 9.76 34.60
CA GLN A 14 14.12 9.31 33.62
C GLN A 14 14.62 7.94 33.18
N ASN A 15 13.79 6.90 33.31
CA ASN A 15 14.01 5.66 32.57
C ASN A 15 13.72 6.00 31.10
N ASP A 16 14.56 6.84 30.54
CA ASP A 16 14.74 6.97 29.12
C ASP A 16 15.63 5.81 28.75
N ASP A 17 15.00 4.64 28.65
CA ASP A 17 15.58 3.51 27.96
C ASP A 17 15.73 4.02 26.53
N GLY A 18 16.89 4.61 26.18
CA GLY A 18 17.20 5.40 24.98
C GLY A 18 16.83 4.76 23.65
N GLN A 19 15.54 4.52 23.51
CA GLN A 19 14.77 4.09 22.41
C GLN A 19 13.97 5.35 22.11
N ASP A 20 14.66 6.31 21.51
CA ASP A 20 14.00 6.96 20.38
C ASP A 20 13.34 5.79 19.61
N PRO A 21 12.00 5.72 19.52
CA PRO A 21 11.40 4.74 18.64
C PRO A 21 12.14 4.90 17.31
N PRO A 22 12.43 3.82 16.55
CA PRO A 22 12.81 4.04 15.17
C PRO A 22 11.71 4.95 14.62
N ASN A 23 12.07 6.21 14.36
CA ASN A 23 11.27 7.07 13.54
C ASN A 23 11.36 6.35 12.20
N ASP A 24 10.42 5.43 11.97
CA ASP A 24 10.21 4.76 10.68
C ASP A 24 9.83 5.78 9.60
N GLU A 25 9.71 7.07 9.97
CA GLU A 25 9.98 8.18 9.08
C GLU A 25 11.43 8.10 8.62
N LEU A 26 11.60 7.38 7.51
CA LEU A 26 12.81 7.40 6.73
C LEU A 26 13.22 8.85 6.50
N ASP A 27 14.45 9.17 6.86
CA ASP A 27 15.03 10.47 6.55
C ASP A 27 14.99 10.67 5.04
N LEU A 28 14.24 11.69 4.61
CA LEU A 28 13.99 11.97 3.21
C LEU A 28 15.29 12.27 2.44
N GLU A 29 16.33 12.72 3.14
CA GLU A 29 17.67 12.93 2.57
C GLU A 29 18.40 11.60 2.27
N ASN A 30 17.96 10.50 2.87
CA ASN A 30 18.61 9.18 2.79
C ASN A 30 17.80 8.14 1.99
N THR A 31 16.63 8.51 1.48
CA THR A 31 15.77 7.63 0.67
C THR A 31 15.99 7.83 -0.82
N LEU A 32 16.34 6.74 -1.52
CA LEU A 32 16.56 6.76 -2.96
C LEU A 32 15.25 7.06 -3.71
N GLY A 33 15.20 8.20 -4.40
CA GLY A 33 14.09 8.58 -5.26
C GLY A 33 12.99 9.38 -4.58
N GLU A 34 13.13 9.65 -3.28
CA GLU A 34 12.32 10.66 -2.61
C GLU A 34 12.87 12.06 -2.88
N ARG A 35 12.05 13.07 -2.60
CA ARG A 35 12.41 14.48 -2.81
C ARG A 35 13.27 14.97 -1.66
N ASP A 36 14.39 15.61 -1.98
CA ASP A 36 15.27 16.20 -0.97
C ASP A 36 14.56 17.35 -0.22
N LEU A 37 15.03 17.67 0.98
CA LEU A 37 14.49 18.78 1.77
C LEU A 37 14.53 20.11 0.98
N ASP A 38 15.61 20.34 0.22
CA ASP A 38 15.75 21.52 -0.64
C ASP A 38 14.67 21.55 -1.73
N ASP A 39 14.29 20.42 -2.33
CA ASP A 39 13.24 20.31 -3.36
C ASP A 39 11.84 20.62 -2.81
N GLN A 40 11.60 20.33 -1.53
CA GLN A 40 10.35 20.67 -0.85
C GLN A 40 10.30 22.15 -0.50
N MET A 41 11.44 22.74 -0.12
CA MET A 41 11.54 24.16 0.22
C MET A 41 11.47 25.07 -1.01
N GLU A 42 11.89 24.59 -2.18
CA GLU A 42 11.81 25.35 -3.44
C GLU A 42 10.41 25.28 -4.10
N GLU A 43 9.59 24.29 -3.75
CA GLU A 43 8.22 24.17 -4.25
C GLU A 43 7.28 25.21 -3.60
N GLY A 44 7.03 26.29 -4.33
CA GLY A 44 5.99 27.25 -3.98
C GLY A 44 4.63 26.84 -4.55
N TYR A 45 3.60 26.75 -3.70
CA TYR A 45 2.23 26.71 -4.19
C TYR A 45 1.91 28.05 -4.89
N SER A 46 1.73 28.03 -6.21
CA SER A 46 1.22 29.18 -6.96
C SER A 46 -0.30 29.08 -7.03
N PRO A 47 -1.05 29.92 -6.28
CA PRO A 47 -2.50 29.93 -6.39
C PRO A 47 -2.93 30.28 -7.82
N PRO A 48 -4.13 29.88 -8.24
CA PRO A 48 -4.66 30.28 -9.54
C PRO A 48 -4.63 31.81 -9.69
N GLU A 49 -4.20 32.31 -10.86
CA GLU A 49 -4.17 33.76 -11.11
C GLU A 49 -5.57 34.42 -11.19
N ARG A 50 -6.63 33.63 -11.01
CA ARG A 50 -8.02 34.06 -11.06
C ARG A 50 -8.85 33.35 -10.00
N PRO A 51 -9.85 34.03 -9.41
CA PRO A 51 -10.76 33.40 -8.47
C PRO A 51 -11.53 32.26 -9.14
N LEU A 52 -11.58 31.10 -8.47
CA LEU A 52 -12.31 29.94 -8.95
C LEU A 52 -13.76 30.00 -8.48
N GLY A 53 -14.69 29.72 -9.39
CA GLY A 53 -16.10 29.51 -9.03
C GLY A 53 -16.88 30.77 -8.66
N VAL A 54 -16.30 31.96 -8.74
CA VAL A 54 -17.00 33.23 -8.43
C VAL A 54 -18.14 33.54 -9.39
N ASP A 55 -18.05 33.05 -10.63
CA ASP A 55 -19.09 33.22 -11.65
C ASP A 55 -20.03 32.00 -11.73
N ARG A 56 -19.93 31.04 -10.80
CA ARG A 56 -20.85 29.89 -10.76
C ARG A 56 -22.18 30.28 -10.13
N PHE A 57 -23.23 29.59 -10.56
CA PHE A 57 -24.55 29.69 -9.95
C PHE A 57 -24.52 29.17 -8.51
N GLY A 58 -25.26 29.82 -7.60
CA GLY A 58 -25.34 29.44 -6.19
C GLY A 58 -24.31 30.16 -5.30
N THR A 59 -23.70 31.24 -5.79
CA THR A 59 -22.80 32.07 -4.98
C THR A 59 -23.56 33.13 -4.17
N THR A 60 -24.83 33.37 -4.50
CA THR A 60 -25.72 34.27 -3.79
C THR A 60 -26.85 33.53 -3.06
N GLY A 61 -27.32 34.07 -1.94
CA GLY A 61 -28.44 33.47 -1.19
C GLY A 61 -29.81 33.53 -1.88
N GLU A 62 -29.89 34.20 -3.04
CA GLU A 62 -31.07 34.12 -3.92
C GLU A 62 -31.00 32.89 -4.80
N GLU A 63 -29.86 32.66 -5.46
CA GLU A 63 -29.62 31.49 -6.30
C GLU A 63 -29.70 30.19 -5.50
N GLU A 64 -29.24 30.17 -4.25
CA GLU A 64 -29.40 28.99 -3.38
C GLU A 64 -30.88 28.66 -3.11
N ARG A 65 -31.76 29.67 -3.02
CA ARG A 65 -33.21 29.47 -2.82
C ARG A 65 -33.92 29.04 -4.08
N GLU A 66 -33.51 29.59 -5.22
CA GLU A 66 -34.08 29.27 -6.52
C GLU A 66 -33.65 27.86 -6.99
N GLY A 67 -32.40 27.49 -6.69
CA GLY A 67 -31.80 26.25 -7.13
C GLY A 67 -31.41 26.27 -8.60
N GLU A 68 -30.40 25.48 -8.94
CA GLU A 68 -29.90 25.41 -10.31
C GLU A 68 -30.85 24.56 -11.20
N SER A 69 -31.18 25.09 -12.38
CA SER A 69 -31.96 24.37 -13.38
C SER A 69 -31.14 23.26 -14.07
N LEU A 70 -31.82 22.29 -14.67
CA LEU A 70 -31.17 21.21 -15.42
C LEU A 70 -30.34 21.75 -16.61
N ASP A 71 -30.85 22.75 -17.32
CA ASP A 71 -30.17 23.34 -18.48
C ASP A 71 -28.86 24.05 -18.07
N GLN A 72 -28.85 24.71 -16.91
CA GLN A 72 -27.63 25.32 -16.36
C GLN A 72 -26.60 24.24 -16.00
N ARG A 73 -27.03 23.14 -15.39
CA ARG A 73 -26.13 22.01 -15.07
C ARG A 73 -25.53 21.39 -16.32
N LEU A 74 -26.34 21.17 -17.35
CA LEU A 74 -25.89 20.66 -18.65
C LEU A 74 -24.88 21.61 -19.32
N ALA A 75 -25.07 22.93 -19.20
CA ALA A 75 -24.14 23.90 -19.75
C ALA A 75 -22.77 23.92 -19.03
N GLN A 76 -22.67 23.38 -17.82
CA GLN A 76 -21.42 23.24 -17.08
C GLN A 76 -20.67 21.94 -17.39
N GLU A 77 -21.29 20.98 -18.08
CA GLU A 77 -20.66 19.70 -18.41
C GLU A 77 -19.49 19.90 -19.38
N VAL A 78 -18.42 19.14 -19.16
CA VAL A 78 -17.27 19.03 -20.06
C VAL A 78 -17.26 17.60 -20.58
N ALA A 79 -16.85 17.41 -21.84
CA ALA A 79 -16.73 16.08 -22.41
C ALA A 79 -15.78 15.21 -21.58
N ASP A 80 -16.17 13.95 -21.39
CA ASP A 80 -15.33 12.99 -20.69
C ASP A 80 -13.97 12.86 -21.39
N VAL A 81 -12.91 12.84 -20.59
CA VAL A 81 -11.56 12.58 -21.08
C VAL A 81 -11.39 11.08 -21.19
N GLN A 82 -11.19 10.59 -22.41
CA GLN A 82 -10.85 9.19 -22.59
C GLN A 82 -9.49 8.92 -21.92
N PRO A 83 -9.38 7.86 -21.09
CA PRO A 83 -8.08 7.41 -20.63
C PRO A 83 -7.20 7.08 -21.85
N PRO A 84 -5.86 7.11 -21.70
CA PRO A 84 -4.98 6.61 -22.75
C PRO A 84 -5.38 5.18 -23.11
N ASP A 85 -5.16 4.80 -24.37
CA ASP A 85 -5.39 3.43 -24.81
C ASP A 85 -4.60 2.48 -23.89
N GLY A 86 -5.28 1.43 -23.42
CA GLY A 86 -4.66 0.35 -22.65
C GLY A 86 -3.63 -0.41 -23.48
N ASP A 87 -3.06 -1.46 -22.92
CA ASP A 87 -2.18 -2.37 -23.66
C ASP A 87 -2.96 -3.23 -24.68
N GLY A 88 -4.29 -3.12 -24.71
CA GLY A 88 -5.20 -3.81 -25.60
C GLY A 88 -5.36 -5.29 -25.24
N ILE A 89 -4.90 -5.69 -24.06
CA ILE A 89 -5.06 -7.03 -23.51
C ILE A 89 -6.33 -7.02 -22.64
N GLY A 90 -7.09 -8.12 -22.63
CA GLY A 90 -8.31 -8.23 -21.81
C GLY A 90 -9.52 -7.37 -22.19
N ASP A 91 -9.37 -6.36 -23.05
CA ASP A 91 -10.41 -5.40 -23.44
C ASP A 91 -11.39 -5.90 -24.52
N VAL A 92 -11.28 -7.15 -24.96
CA VAL A 92 -12.14 -7.70 -26.01
C VAL A 92 -13.49 -8.13 -25.43
N ALA A 93 -14.59 -7.63 -26.02
CA ALA A 93 -15.93 -8.09 -25.68
C ALA A 93 -16.06 -9.60 -25.89
N GLU A 94 -16.51 -10.31 -24.85
CA GLU A 94 -16.56 -11.79 -24.79
C GLU A 94 -15.18 -12.48 -24.77
N GLY A 95 -14.09 -11.74 -24.55
CA GLY A 95 -12.76 -12.30 -24.32
C GLY A 95 -12.57 -12.87 -22.91
N GLU A 96 -11.44 -13.56 -22.68
CA GLU A 96 -11.12 -14.17 -21.38
C GLU A 96 -10.68 -13.17 -20.29
N GLY A 97 -10.71 -11.86 -20.60
CA GLY A 97 -10.25 -10.80 -19.72
C GLY A 97 -8.72 -10.71 -19.66
N GLU A 98 -8.22 -9.92 -18.72
CA GLU A 98 -6.78 -9.77 -18.48
C GLU A 98 -6.15 -11.13 -18.12
N PRO A 99 -4.95 -11.45 -18.63
CA PRO A 99 -4.18 -12.60 -18.19
C PRO A 99 -3.98 -12.53 -16.69
N GLN A 100 -4.69 -13.39 -15.96
CA GLN A 100 -4.41 -13.61 -14.55
C GLN A 100 -3.21 -14.54 -14.46
N GLU A 101 -2.27 -14.24 -13.55
CA GLU A 101 -1.30 -15.25 -13.13
C GLU A 101 -2.09 -16.46 -12.62
N ARG A 102 -2.10 -17.53 -13.43
CA ARG A 102 -2.78 -18.75 -13.05
C ARG A 102 -1.95 -19.36 -11.93
N ILE A 103 -2.47 -19.33 -10.71
CA ILE A 103 -1.97 -20.19 -9.65
C ILE A 103 -2.46 -21.59 -10.01
N ASP A 104 -1.67 -22.30 -10.81
CA ASP A 104 -1.87 -23.71 -11.09
C ASP A 104 -1.58 -24.51 -9.82
N GLY A 105 -2.57 -24.53 -8.93
CA GLY A 105 -2.43 -25.07 -7.58
C GLY A 105 -3.63 -24.78 -6.69
N ASP A 106 -4.71 -25.55 -6.83
CA ASP A 106 -5.83 -25.54 -5.85
C ASP A 106 -5.43 -26.20 -4.51
N ALA A 107 -4.26 -26.85 -4.48
CA ALA A 107 -3.68 -27.42 -3.28
C ALA A 107 -2.96 -26.34 -2.46
N ARG A 108 -3.61 -25.93 -1.37
CA ARG A 108 -3.00 -25.15 -0.30
C ARG A 108 -1.76 -25.86 0.26
N ALA A 109 -0.67 -25.12 0.47
CA ALA A 109 0.54 -25.65 1.09
C ALA A 109 0.32 -25.96 2.57
N GLY A 110 0.85 -27.07 3.07
CA GLY A 110 0.84 -27.41 4.49
C GLY A 110 2.08 -26.94 5.24
N ARG A 111 2.17 -27.30 6.52
CA ARG A 111 3.30 -26.96 7.38
C ARG A 111 4.50 -27.83 7.05
N LEU A 112 5.68 -27.21 6.92
CA LEU A 112 6.93 -27.90 6.70
C LEU A 112 7.65 -28.23 8.01
N THR A 113 8.14 -29.46 8.17
CA THR A 113 9.06 -29.87 9.25
C THR A 113 10.39 -30.34 8.65
N ALA A 114 11.48 -30.30 9.43
CA ALA A 114 12.77 -30.82 8.97
C ALA A 114 12.62 -32.30 8.55
N ALA A 115 13.17 -32.65 7.39
CA ALA A 115 13.18 -34.03 6.93
C ALA A 115 14.15 -34.87 7.78
N ASP A 116 13.66 -35.98 8.34
CA ASP A 116 14.48 -36.84 9.21
C ASP A 116 15.47 -37.71 8.41
N ASP A 117 15.14 -38.02 7.16
CA ASP A 117 15.97 -38.85 6.24
C ASP A 117 16.36 -38.05 4.99
N ALA A 118 16.89 -36.84 5.21
CA ALA A 118 17.37 -35.98 4.14
C ALA A 118 18.53 -36.66 3.37
N THR A 119 18.28 -37.06 2.12
CA THR A 119 19.32 -37.58 1.23
C THR A 119 19.96 -36.42 0.45
N GLY A 120 21.19 -36.04 0.81
CA GLY A 120 21.85 -34.90 0.19
C GLY A 120 23.23 -34.59 0.77
N ARG A 121 23.88 -33.55 0.25
CA ARG A 121 25.09 -33.00 0.87
C ARG A 121 24.66 -32.10 2.02
N ASN A 122 25.50 -31.94 3.05
CA ASN A 122 25.26 -31.04 4.19
C ASN A 122 25.27 -29.53 3.82
N THR A 123 25.03 -29.20 2.56
CA THR A 123 24.88 -27.84 2.03
C THR A 123 23.43 -27.46 1.82
N ASP A 124 22.53 -28.44 1.85
CA ASP A 124 21.13 -28.31 1.44
C ASP A 124 20.22 -28.56 2.66
N VAL A 125 19.06 -27.90 2.69
CA VAL A 125 18.05 -28.06 3.77
C VAL A 125 16.80 -28.69 3.16
N PHE A 126 16.34 -29.78 3.77
CA PHE A 126 15.16 -30.53 3.32
C PHE A 126 14.05 -30.45 4.37
N ALA A 127 12.82 -30.42 3.89
CA ALA A 127 11.64 -30.40 4.73
C ALA A 127 10.51 -31.24 4.13
N GLU A 128 9.63 -31.72 4.99
CA GLU A 128 8.47 -32.55 4.66
C GLU A 128 7.19 -31.79 5.00
N ASP A 129 6.20 -31.83 4.09
CA ASP A 129 4.87 -31.29 4.36
C ASP A 129 4.08 -32.25 5.26
N VAL A 130 3.70 -31.77 6.45
CA VAL A 130 2.89 -32.51 7.44
C VAL A 130 1.42 -32.11 7.45
N GLY A 131 0.97 -31.39 6.43
CA GLY A 131 -0.42 -31.00 6.20
C GLY A 131 -0.83 -29.67 6.83
N ILE A 132 -2.08 -29.29 6.58
CA ILE A 132 -2.69 -28.05 7.09
C ILE A 132 -3.04 -28.21 8.57
N ASP A 133 -2.80 -27.17 9.37
CA ASP A 133 -3.33 -27.10 10.72
C ASP A 133 -4.85 -26.84 10.68
N GLY A 134 -5.64 -27.92 10.84
CA GLY A 134 -7.09 -28.01 10.56
C GLY A 134 -8.04 -27.12 11.37
N GLY A 135 -7.56 -26.02 11.96
CA GLY A 135 -8.37 -25.02 12.64
C GLY A 135 -7.59 -23.84 13.23
N ALA A 136 -6.26 -23.89 13.24
CA ALA A 136 -5.40 -22.84 13.78
C ALA A 136 -4.63 -22.05 12.72
N ALA A 137 -4.79 -22.41 11.44
CA ALA A 137 -4.06 -21.76 10.39
C ALA A 137 -4.53 -20.31 10.16
N SER A 138 -3.58 -19.39 10.07
CA SER A 138 -3.87 -17.96 9.87
C SER A 138 -4.39 -17.68 8.46
N ALA A 139 -4.87 -16.45 8.21
CA ALA A 139 -5.31 -16.04 6.88
C ALA A 139 -4.15 -16.08 5.87
N GLU A 140 -2.96 -15.72 6.32
CA GLU A 140 -1.73 -15.74 5.53
C GLU A 140 -1.32 -17.18 5.20
N GLU A 141 -1.36 -18.09 6.18
CA GLU A 141 -1.12 -19.51 5.93
C GLU A 141 -2.18 -20.12 5.00
N ALA A 142 -3.39 -19.56 4.98
CA ALA A 142 -4.47 -19.98 4.07
C ALA A 142 -4.32 -19.48 2.65
N ALA A 143 -3.50 -18.45 2.44
CA ALA A 143 -3.24 -17.88 1.14
C ALA A 143 -2.09 -18.59 0.40
N VAL A 144 -1.27 -19.42 1.06
CA VAL A 144 -0.12 -20.09 0.44
C VAL A 144 -0.55 -21.37 -0.29
N HIS A 145 -0.13 -21.51 -1.56
CA HIS A 145 -0.45 -22.64 -2.43
C HIS A 145 0.81 -23.21 -3.06
N VAL A 146 0.78 -24.49 -3.43
CA VAL A 146 1.86 -25.13 -4.20
C VAL A 146 1.66 -24.78 -5.67
N ALA A 147 2.65 -24.15 -6.29
CA ALA A 147 2.68 -23.93 -7.73
C ALA A 147 3.44 -25.08 -8.42
N ASP A 148 2.90 -25.62 -9.51
CA ASP A 148 3.62 -26.58 -10.34
C ASP A 148 4.68 -25.85 -11.17
N GLU A 149 5.89 -26.41 -11.29
CA GLU A 149 6.99 -25.77 -12.04
C GLU A 149 6.85 -25.94 -13.57
N GLU A 150 5.80 -26.63 -14.04
CA GLU A 150 5.52 -26.77 -15.47
C GLU A 150 4.75 -25.57 -16.05
N ASP A 151 5.36 -24.38 -16.03
CA ASP A 151 5.11 -23.35 -17.07
C ASP A 151 6.20 -22.26 -17.12
N GLY A 152 7.45 -22.64 -16.82
CA GLY A 152 8.63 -21.87 -17.18
C GLY A 152 9.03 -22.13 -18.63
N GLY A 153 8.27 -21.57 -19.60
CA GLY A 153 8.59 -21.63 -21.02
C GLY A 153 10.09 -21.40 -21.27
N GLY A 154 10.78 -22.46 -21.66
CA GLY A 154 12.22 -22.42 -21.91
C GLY A 154 12.53 -21.30 -22.90
N ARG A 155 13.41 -20.38 -22.50
CA ARG A 155 14.10 -19.52 -23.46
C ARG A 155 14.88 -20.45 -24.39
N GLU A 156 14.39 -20.63 -25.61
CA GLU A 156 15.19 -21.18 -26.70
C GLU A 156 16.49 -20.36 -26.80
N ALA A 157 17.61 -21.08 -26.75
CA ALA A 157 18.96 -20.57 -26.99
C ALA A 157 19.46 -21.04 -28.35
#